data_AF-A0AAW2NW06-F1
#
_entry.id   AF-A0AAW2NW06-F1
#
_cell.length_a   1.000
_cell.length_b   1.000
_cell.length_c   1.000
_cell.angle_alpha   90.00
_cell.angle_beta   90.00
_cell.angle_gamma   90.00
#
_symmetry.space_group_name_H-M   'P 1'
#
loop_
_entity.id
_entity.type
_entity.pdbx_description
1 polymer ?
#
loop_
_entity_poly.entity_id
_entity_poly.type
_entity_poly.pdbx_seq_one_letter_code
_entity_poly.pdbx_strand_id
1 'polypeptide(L)'
;MASQSHQLHFILFPLMAPGHMIPMIDIAKLLAQRGVVVSIITTPQNASRFGSTVARAVSAGLQIQLVEIRFPSVEAGLPEGCENLDSLPSLDMATNFFVALNLLQIVAYEKVKCPRTLNR
;
A
#
# COMPACT_ATOMS: atom_id res chain seq x y z
N MET A 1 33.02 13.83 13.34
CA MET A 1 32.49 13.40 12.04
C MET A 1 31.21 12.62 12.32
N ALA A 2 30.04 13.18 12.03
CA ALA A 2 28.78 12.47 12.25
C ALA A 2 28.75 11.26 11.30
N SER A 3 28.59 10.04 11.84
CA SER A 3 28.34 8.87 11.01
C SER A 3 27.09 9.15 10.20
N GLN A 4 27.12 8.95 8.88
CA GLN A 4 25.89 8.94 8.10
C GLN A 4 25.01 7.81 8.66
N SER A 5 24.01 8.16 9.46
CA SER A 5 23.04 7.22 9.96
C SER A 5 22.29 6.67 8.76
N HIS A 6 22.53 5.40 8.42
CA HIS A 6 21.73 4.71 7.42
C HIS A 6 20.30 4.63 7.94
N GLN A 7 19.44 5.52 7.45
CA GLN A 7 18.05 5.54 7.80
C GLN A 7 17.38 4.29 7.23
N LEU A 8 16.79 3.47 8.11
CA LEU A 8 16.06 2.27 7.68
C LEU A 8 14.83 2.68 6.88
N HIS A 9 14.56 1.93 5.80
CA HIS A 9 13.39 2.11 4.96
C HIS A 9 12.63 0.80 4.83
N PHE A 10 11.40 0.77 5.33
CA PHE A 10 10.51 -0.38 5.24
C PHE A 10 9.48 -0.18 4.13
N ILE A 11 9.24 -1.25 3.39
CA ILE A 11 8.15 -1.32 2.41
C ILE A 11 7.11 -2.28 2.97
N LEU A 12 5.89 -1.77 3.15
CA LEU A 12 4.75 -2.53 3.62
C LEU A 12 3.81 -2.77 2.44
N PHE A 13 3.44 -4.03 2.21
CA PHE A 13 2.51 -4.41 1.15
C PHE A 13 1.35 -5.21 1.74
N PRO A 14 0.35 -4.53 2.33
CA PRO A 14 -0.82 -5.19 2.91
C PRO A 14 -1.69 -5.83 1.83
N LEU A 15 -2.43 -6.86 2.20
CA LEU A 15 -3.61 -7.31 1.45
C LEU A 15 -4.65 -6.17 1.42
N MET A 16 -5.30 -5.95 0.27
CA MET A 16 -6.34 -4.92 0.08
C MET A 16 -7.68 -5.37 0.69
N ALA A 17 -7.67 -5.53 2.01
CA ALA A 17 -8.81 -5.85 2.85
C ALA A 17 -8.71 -5.05 4.16
N PRO A 18 -9.81 -4.54 4.73
CA PRO A 18 -9.74 -3.61 5.86
C PRO A 18 -9.01 -4.20 7.07
N GLY A 19 -9.23 -5.48 7.35
CA GLY A 19 -8.59 -6.22 8.43
C GLY A 19 -7.07 -6.36 8.30
N HIS A 20 -6.49 -6.12 7.12
CA HIS A 20 -5.04 -6.10 6.90
C HIS A 20 -4.52 -4.67 6.76
N MET A 21 -5.24 -3.80 6.05
CA MET A 21 -4.81 -2.43 5.81
C MET A 21 -4.74 -1.59 7.08
N ILE A 22 -5.75 -1.65 7.94
CA ILE A 22 -5.79 -0.84 9.17
C ILE A 22 -4.60 -1.19 10.09
N PRO A 23 -4.35 -2.48 10.45
CA PRO A 23 -3.20 -2.82 11.26
C PRO A 23 -1.86 -2.48 10.62
N MET A 24 -1.74 -2.61 9.30
CA MET A 24 -0.49 -2.29 8.59
C MET A 24 -0.20 -0.79 8.57
N ILE A 25 -1.22 0.06 8.51
CA ILE A 25 -1.07 1.50 8.70
C ILE A 25 -0.61 1.82 10.14
N ASP A 26 -1.13 1.12 11.13
CA ASP A 26 -0.69 1.33 12.53
C ASP A 26 0.74 0.84 12.76
N ILE A 27 1.14 -0.28 12.16
CA ILE A 27 2.54 -0.72 12.13
C ILE A 27 3.43 0.34 11.45
N ALA A 28 2.99 0.93 10.33
CA ALA A 28 3.73 2.00 9.67
C ALA A 28 3.97 3.20 10.60
N LYS A 29 2.95 3.62 11.35
CA LYS A 29 3.08 4.69 12.35
C LYS A 29 4.07 4.32 13.46
N LEU A 30 3.99 3.10 14.00
CA LEU A 30 4.89 2.63 15.05
C LEU A 30 6.34 2.58 14.59
N LEU A 31 6.60 2.18 13.34
CA LEU A 31 7.92 2.21 12.74
C LEU A 31 8.41 3.65 12.53
N ALA A 32 7.56 4.51 11.96
CA ALA A 32 7.92 5.91 11.68
C ALA A 32 8.18 6.72 12.95
N GLN A 33 7.49 6.43 14.05
CA GLN A 33 7.78 7.01 15.37
C GLN A 33 9.19 6.68 15.89
N ARG A 34 9.84 5.64 15.35
CA ARG A 34 11.23 5.28 15.65
C ARG A 34 12.23 5.86 14.64
N GLY A 35 11.82 6.84 13.82
CA GLY A 35 12.68 7.51 12.83
C GLY A 35 12.87 6.73 11.52
N VAL A 36 12.12 5.65 11.31
CA VAL A 36 12.17 4.81 10.10
C VAL A 36 11.33 5.43 8.98
N VAL A 37 11.81 5.37 7.74
CA VAL A 37 10.97 5.70 6.56
C VAL A 37 10.09 4.52 6.23
N VAL A 38 8.81 4.75 5.95
CA VAL A 38 7.88 3.68 5.59
C VAL A 38 7.13 4.01 4.30
N SER A 39 7.20 3.12 3.32
CA SER A 39 6.35 3.16 2.13
C SER A 39 5.28 2.08 2.21
N ILE A 40 4.00 2.46 2.11
CA ILE A 40 2.89 1.52 2.05
C ILE A 40 2.43 1.42 0.60
N ILE A 41 2.60 0.24 0.01
CA ILE A 41 2.10 -0.04 -1.33
C ILE A 41 0.59 -0.28 -1.25
N THR A 42 -0.16 0.42 -2.08
CA THR A 42 -1.62 0.38 -2.12
C THR A 42 -2.12 0.70 -3.52
N THR A 43 -3.42 0.74 -3.70
CA THR A 43 -4.09 1.06 -4.99
C THR A 43 -4.82 2.39 -4.88
N PRO A 44 -5.19 3.04 -6.01
CA PRO A 44 -5.83 4.37 -5.98
C PRO A 44 -7.08 4.47 -5.11
N GLN A 45 -8.00 3.49 -5.17
CA GLN A 45 -9.21 3.53 -4.35
C GLN A 45 -8.91 3.36 -2.87
N ASN A 46 -7.96 2.49 -2.55
CA ASN A 46 -7.51 2.29 -1.18
C ASN A 46 -6.71 3.51 -0.67
N ALA A 47 -5.95 4.19 -1.52
CA ALA A 47 -5.27 5.44 -1.18
C ALA A 47 -6.27 6.56 -0.89
N SER A 48 -7.33 6.70 -1.68
CA SER A 48 -8.43 7.62 -1.37
C SER A 48 -9.07 7.31 -0.01
N ARG A 49 -9.33 6.03 0.27
CA ARG A 49 -9.96 5.57 1.51
C ARG A 49 -9.11 5.83 2.77
N PHE A 50 -7.81 5.55 2.70
CA PHE A 50 -6.92 5.61 3.87
C PHE A 50 -6.00 6.86 3.91
N GLY A 51 -6.01 7.66 2.83
CA GLY A 51 -5.11 8.79 2.63
C GLY A 51 -5.21 9.85 3.72
N SER A 52 -6.42 10.13 4.22
CA SER A 52 -6.59 11.09 5.32
C SER A 52 -5.90 10.66 6.62
N THR A 53 -5.91 9.36 6.93
CA THR A 53 -5.24 8.80 8.11
C THR A 53 -3.72 8.89 7.97
N VAL A 54 -3.18 8.61 6.79
CA VAL A 54 -1.74 8.74 6.51
C VAL A 54 -1.32 10.20 6.48
N ALA A 55 -2.09 11.09 5.86
CA ALA A 55 -1.82 12.52 5.82
C ALA A 55 -1.71 13.13 7.22
N ARG A 56 -2.58 12.73 8.16
CA ARG A 56 -2.47 13.16 9.57
C ARG A 56 -1.16 12.71 10.22
N ALA A 57 -0.71 11.49 9.94
CA ALA A 57 0.57 10.98 10.44
C ALA A 57 1.76 11.79 9.85
N VAL A 58 1.71 12.09 8.55
CA VAL A 58 2.71 12.93 7.88
C VAL A 58 2.74 14.34 8.45
N SER A 59 1.58 14.97 8.69
CA SER A 59 1.50 16.28 9.35
C SER A 59 2.03 16.28 10.78
N ALA A 60 2.07 15.12 11.45
CA ALA A 60 2.69 14.94 12.76
C ALA A 60 4.21 14.67 12.68
N GLY A 61 4.82 14.77 11.49
CA GLY A 61 6.25 14.58 11.25
C GLY A 61 6.67 13.12 11.01
N LEU A 62 5.73 12.19 10.84
CA LEU A 62 6.06 10.79 10.56
C LEU A 62 6.40 10.60 9.07
N GLN A 63 7.50 9.91 8.79
CA GLN A 63 7.99 9.65 7.44
C GLN A 63 7.28 8.44 6.81
N ILE A 64 6.03 8.64 6.41
CA ILE A 64 5.19 7.62 5.78
C ILE A 64 4.75 8.12 4.40
N GLN A 65 4.81 7.26 3.40
CA GLN A 65 4.27 7.55 2.06
C GLN A 65 3.36 6.43 1.57
N LEU A 66 2.29 6.81 0.85
CA LEU A 66 1.49 5.87 0.07
C LEU A 66 2.08 5.76 -1.33
N VAL A 67 2.22 4.53 -1.81
CA VAL A 67 2.72 4.23 -3.15
C VAL A 67 1.60 3.55 -3.91
N GLU A 68 1.02 4.29 -4.84
CA GLU A 68 -0.11 3.81 -5.64
C GLU A 68 0.36 2.94 -6.81
N ILE A 69 -0.31 1.80 -6.95
CA ILE A 69 -0.19 0.89 -8.08
C ILE A 69 -1.58 0.57 -8.63
N ARG A 70 -1.69 0.57 -9.96
CA ARG A 70 -2.95 0.25 -10.65
C ARG A 70 -3.39 -1.15 -10.25
N PHE A 71 -4.62 -1.28 -9.75
CA PHE A 71 -5.23 -2.57 -9.50
C PHE A 71 -5.85 -3.13 -10.79
N PRO A 72 -5.55 -4.38 -11.18
CA PRO A 72 -6.02 -4.96 -12.44
C PRO A 72 -7.44 -5.53 -12.29
N SER A 73 -8.42 -4.69 -11.90
CA SER A 73 -9.82 -5.12 -11.70
C SER A 73 -10.39 -5.75 -12.97
N VAL A 74 -10.35 -5.00 -14.09
CA VAL A 74 -11.00 -5.39 -15.34
C VAL A 74 -10.32 -6.62 -15.96
N GLU A 75 -8.99 -6.67 -15.92
CA GLU A 75 -8.21 -7.82 -16.40
C GLU A 75 -8.51 -9.11 -15.64
N ALA A 76 -8.92 -9.00 -14.37
CA ALA A 76 -9.33 -10.14 -13.55
C ALA A 76 -10.83 -10.44 -13.61
N GLY A 77 -11.62 -9.69 -14.38
CA GLY A 77 -13.08 -9.85 -14.48
C GLY A 77 -13.88 -9.22 -13.34
N LEU A 78 -13.29 -8.29 -12.59
CA LEU A 78 -13.99 -7.46 -11.62
C LEU A 78 -14.54 -6.18 -12.26
N PRO A 79 -15.60 -5.58 -11.69
CA PRO A 79 -15.99 -4.22 -12.05
C PRO A 79 -14.86 -3.22 -11.81
N GLU A 80 -14.82 -2.17 -12.62
CA GLU A 80 -13.84 -1.09 -12.46
C GLU A 80 -13.97 -0.44 -11.07
N GLY A 81 -12.83 -0.23 -10.40
CA GLY A 81 -12.79 0.35 -9.06
C GLY A 81 -13.04 -0.63 -7.90
N CYS A 82 -13.35 -1.90 -8.18
CA CYS A 82 -13.34 -2.94 -7.15
C CYS A 82 -11.90 -3.35 -6.82
N GLU A 83 -11.26 -2.58 -5.94
CA GLU A 83 -9.85 -2.76 -5.53
C GLU A 83 -9.70 -3.23 -4.08
N ASN A 84 -10.81 -3.41 -3.36
CA ASN A 84 -10.82 -3.92 -1.99
C ASN A 84 -11.77 -5.11 -1.86
N LEU A 85 -11.41 -6.09 -1.04
CA LEU A 85 -12.24 -7.26 -0.77
C LEU A 85 -13.64 -6.90 -0.27
N ASP A 86 -13.79 -5.82 0.52
CA ASP A 86 -15.08 -5.37 1.02
C ASP A 86 -15.89 -4.50 0.05
N SER A 87 -15.31 -4.17 -1.11
CA SER A 87 -15.96 -3.43 -2.20
C SER A 87 -16.51 -4.34 -3.31
N LEU A 88 -16.37 -5.66 -3.15
CA LEU A 88 -16.88 -6.62 -4.13
C LEU A 88 -18.42 -6.62 -4.15
N PRO A 89 -19.05 -6.65 -5.34
CA PRO A 89 -20.51 -6.71 -5.45
C PRO A 89 -21.12 -8.00 -4.87
N SER A 90 -20.36 -9.10 -4.89
CA SER A 90 -20.72 -10.40 -4.33
C SER A 90 -19.46 -11.14 -3.91
N LEU A 91 -19.56 -12.01 -2.89
CA LEU A 91 -18.49 -12.89 -2.47
C LEU A 91 -18.07 -13.90 -3.55
N ASP A 92 -18.93 -14.20 -4.52
CA ASP A 92 -18.60 -15.10 -5.64
C ASP A 92 -17.43 -14.55 -6.48
N MET A 93 -17.20 -13.23 -6.45
CA MET A 93 -16.09 -12.57 -7.14
C MET A 93 -14.78 -12.59 -6.33
N ALA A 94 -14.73 -13.23 -5.16
CA ALA A 94 -13.52 -13.31 -4.35
C ALA A 94 -12.37 -13.99 -5.12
N THR A 95 -12.67 -15.01 -5.93
CA THR A 95 -11.66 -15.65 -6.79
C THR A 95 -11.06 -14.65 -7.77
N ASN A 96 -11.88 -13.84 -8.44
CA ASN A 96 -11.43 -12.77 -9.35
C ASN A 96 -10.56 -11.74 -8.62
N PHE A 97 -10.89 -11.40 -7.38
CA PHE A 97 -10.05 -10.54 -6.55
C PHE A 97 -8.67 -11.14 -6.28
N PHE A 98 -8.58 -12.42 -5.95
CA PHE A 98 -7.27 -13.08 -5.81
C PHE A 98 -6.51 -13.21 -7.13
N VAL A 99 -7.20 -13.36 -8.27
CA VAL A 99 -6.56 -13.26 -9.59
C VAL A 99 -5.96 -11.88 -9.81
N ALA A 100 -6.70 -10.80 -9.50
CA ALA A 100 -6.20 -9.44 -9.59
C ALA A 100 -4.95 -9.22 -8.71
N LEU A 101 -4.93 -9.76 -7.49
CA LEU A 101 -3.77 -9.68 -6.60
C LEU A 101 -2.54 -10.39 -7.15
N ASN A 102 -2.70 -11.55 -7.79
CA ASN A 102 -1.59 -12.26 -8.44
C ASN A 102 -1.00 -11.43 -9.60
N LEU A 103 -1.86 -10.83 -10.43
CA LEU A 103 -1.43 -9.93 -11.50
C LEU A 103 -0.70 -8.69 -10.93
N LEU A 104 -1.23 -8.12 -9.85
CA LEU A 104 -0.65 -6.97 -9.15
C LEU A 104 0.73 -7.28 -8.57
N GLN A 105 0.93 -8.47 -7.99
CA GLN A 105 2.19 -8.88 -7.37
C GLN A 105 3.36 -8.78 -8.36
N ILE A 106 3.14 -9.14 -9.63
CA ILE A 106 4.16 -9.04 -10.68
C ILE A 106 4.57 -7.58 -10.87
N VAL A 107 3.61 -6.66 -10.96
CA VAL A 107 3.85 -5.23 -11.14
C VAL A 107 4.49 -4.60 -9.90
N ALA A 108 4.02 -4.97 -8.71
CA ALA A 108 4.54 -4.49 -7.45
C ALA A 108 6.01 -4.90 -7.25
N TYR A 109 6.35 -6.15 -7.58
CA TYR A 109 7.71 -6.67 -7.48
C TYR A 109 8.70 -5.89 -8.35
N GLU A 110 8.32 -5.56 -9.59
CA GLU A 110 9.13 -4.74 -10.48
C GLU A 110 9.32 -3.31 -9.95
N LYS A 111 8.28 -2.70 -9.35
CA LYS A 111 8.41 -1.38 -8.70
C LYS A 111 9.31 -1.40 -7.46
N VAL A 112 9.30 -2.48 -6.68
CA VAL A 112 10.07 -2.59 -5.42
C VAL A 112 11.55 -2.87 -5.65
N LYS A 113 11.93 -3.52 -6.76
CA LYS A 113 13.33 -3.82 -7.10
C LYS A 113 14.21 -2.57 -7.23
N CYS A 114 13.65 -1.40 -7.51
CA CYS A 114 14.42 -0.15 -7.63
C CYS A 114 13.94 0.88 -6.59
N PRO A 115 14.61 1.01 -5.43
CA PRO A 115 14.23 1.98 -4.40
C PRO A 115 14.18 3.43 -4.89
N ARG A 116 14.95 3.77 -5.94
CA ARG A 116 15.00 5.11 -6.53
C ARG A 116 13.70 5.52 -7.25
N THR A 117 12.83 4.56 -7.61
CA THR A 117 11.56 4.85 -8.31
C THR A 117 10.36 5.00 -7.36
N LEU A 118 10.53 4.75 -6.06
CA LEU A 118 9.48 4.92 -5.05
C LEU A 118 9.21 6.39 -4.66
N ASN A 119 10.08 7.31 -5.10
CA ASN A 119 10.02 8.76 -4.83
C ASN A 119 9.70 9.61 -6.08
N ARG A 120 9.21 9.00 -7.16
CA ARG A 120 8.74 9.69 -8.36
C ARG A 120 7.28 9.40 -8.63
#